data_AF-A0A559NMJ1-F1
#
_entry.id   AF-A0A559NMJ1-F1
#
_cell.length_a   1.000
_cell.length_b   1.000
_cell.length_c   1.000
_cell.angle_alpha   90.00
_cell.angle_beta   90.00
_cell.angle_gamma   90.00
#
_symmetry.space_group_name_H-M   'P 1'
#
loop_
_entity.id
_entity.type
_entity.pdbx_description
1 polymer ?
#
loop_
_entity_poly.entity_id
_entity_poly.type
_entity_poly.pdbx_seq_one_letter_code
_entity_poly.pdbx_strand_id
1 'polypeptide(L)'
;MKTAVNINYKLWRKYIHELYQKDWKVVEKYCAYDASIDFDFIILRKNRITIKFGWELWNNGEIKTNSKGFEILNSIHDNQFEFGKPKVLNFKTMLITRPVTIFTRLSMNKRKLMDNFFYFTGNKI
;
A
#
# COMPACT_ATOMS: atom_id res chain seq x y z
N MET A 1 -14.26 -9.71 -5.30
CA MET A 1 -13.64 -8.95 -4.18
C MET A 1 -14.63 -7.89 -3.74
N LYS A 2 -14.80 -7.69 -2.44
CA LYS A 2 -15.66 -6.63 -1.89
C LYS A 2 -14.79 -5.44 -1.48
N THR A 3 -15.38 -4.25 -1.44
CA THR A 3 -14.72 -3.03 -0.96
C THR A 3 -15.53 -2.48 0.20
N ALA A 4 -14.90 -2.35 1.36
CA ALA A 4 -15.42 -1.58 2.48
C ALA A 4 -15.03 -0.11 2.30
N VAL A 5 -15.99 0.79 2.50
CA VAL A 5 -15.86 2.24 2.28
C VAL A 5 -16.08 3.00 3.59
N ASN A 6 -15.82 4.31 3.58
CA ASN A 6 -16.04 5.20 4.73
C ASN A 6 -15.26 4.83 6.00
N ILE A 7 -14.09 4.21 5.85
CA ILE A 7 -13.27 3.78 6.99
C ILE A 7 -12.49 4.98 7.51
N ASN A 8 -12.68 5.34 8.77
CA ASN A 8 -11.97 6.46 9.37
C ASN A 8 -10.44 6.19 9.38
N TYR A 9 -9.64 7.27 9.33
CA TYR A 9 -8.18 7.18 9.27
C TYR A 9 -7.55 6.41 10.44
N LYS A 10 -8.01 6.63 11.68
CA LYS A 10 -7.49 5.95 12.87
C LYS A 10 -7.71 4.44 12.78
N LEU A 11 -8.91 4.01 12.39
CA LEU A 11 -9.25 2.60 12.22
C LEU A 11 -8.48 1.98 11.06
N TRP A 12 -8.40 2.70 9.93
CA TRP A 12 -7.64 2.30 8.76
C TRP A 12 -6.16 2.06 9.10
N ARG A 13 -5.51 3.01 9.79
CA ARG A 13 -4.12 2.91 10.23
C ARG A 13 -3.93 1.78 11.24
N LYS A 14 -4.90 1.57 12.13
CA LYS A 14 -4.86 0.52 13.15
C LYS A 14 -4.85 -0.87 12.51
N TYR A 15 -5.73 -1.13 11.53
CA TYR A 15 -5.71 -2.40 10.80
C TYR A 15 -4.36 -2.69 10.16
N ILE A 16 -3.77 -1.68 9.52
CA ILE A 16 -2.45 -1.82 8.90
C ILE A 16 -1.41 -2.19 9.94
N HIS A 17 -1.33 -1.44 11.04
CA HIS A 17 -0.38 -1.69 12.12
C HIS A 17 -0.51 -3.09 12.72
N GLU A 18 -1.73 -3.55 13.00
CA GLU A 18 -1.96 -4.89 13.55
C GLU A 18 -1.62 -6.00 12.55
N LEU A 19 -1.88 -5.79 11.26
CA LEU A 19 -1.49 -6.74 10.23
C LEU A 19 0.05 -6.82 10.11
N TYR A 20 0.77 -5.70 10.24
CA TYR A 20 2.24 -5.72 10.33
C TYR A 20 2.75 -6.54 11.50
N GLN A 21 2.16 -6.37 12.69
CA GLN A 21 2.51 -7.16 13.87
C GLN A 21 2.21 -8.66 13.69
N LYS A 22 1.27 -9.01 12.79
CA LYS A 22 0.89 -10.39 12.45
C LYS A 22 1.61 -10.90 11.19
N ASP A 23 2.83 -10.43 10.91
CA ASP A 23 3.69 -10.87 9.79
C ASP A 23 3.08 -10.71 8.38
N TRP A 24 2.20 -9.73 8.18
CA TRP A 24 1.76 -9.39 6.82
C TRP A 24 2.86 -8.63 6.09
N LYS A 25 3.18 -9.08 4.87
CA LYS A 25 4.22 -8.46 4.06
C LYS A 25 3.64 -7.33 3.22
N VAL A 26 4.36 -6.21 3.17
CA VAL A 26 4.07 -5.11 2.24
C VAL A 26 4.50 -5.54 0.85
N VAL A 27 3.56 -5.57 -0.08
CA VAL A 27 3.85 -5.81 -1.49
C VAL A 27 4.12 -4.49 -2.20
N GLU A 28 3.34 -3.47 -1.86
CA GLU A 28 3.40 -2.16 -2.50
C GLU A 28 2.96 -1.10 -1.48
N LYS A 29 3.66 0.03 -1.44
CA LYS A 29 3.31 1.20 -0.64
C LYS A 29 3.56 2.43 -1.49
N TYR A 30 2.57 3.30 -1.55
CA TYR A 30 2.64 4.61 -2.16
C TYR A 30 2.10 5.63 -1.17
N CYS A 31 2.91 6.64 -0.88
CA CYS A 31 2.55 7.78 -0.06
C CYS A 31 2.78 9.00 -0.92
N ALA A 32 1.72 9.69 -1.32
CA ALA A 32 1.77 10.75 -2.33
C ALA A 32 2.19 12.11 -1.76
N TYR A 33 2.89 12.11 -0.62
CA TYR A 33 3.32 13.31 0.09
C TYR A 33 4.15 14.26 -0.79
N ASP A 34 5.06 13.70 -1.62
CA ASP A 34 5.92 14.47 -2.53
C ASP A 34 5.16 15.19 -3.65
N ALA A 35 3.89 14.84 -3.89
CA ALA A 35 3.04 15.46 -4.89
C ALA A 35 2.04 16.47 -4.28
N SER A 36 2.12 16.74 -2.97
CA SER A 36 1.09 17.47 -2.22
C SER A 36 -0.31 16.86 -2.37
N ILE A 37 -0.37 15.55 -2.64
CA ILE A 37 -1.62 14.79 -2.73
C ILE A 37 -1.74 14.01 -1.42
N ASP A 38 -2.79 14.27 -0.65
CA ASP A 38 -3.07 13.55 0.58
C ASP A 38 -3.70 12.18 0.29
N PHE A 39 -2.90 11.29 -0.30
CA PHE A 39 -3.30 9.94 -0.70
C PHE A 39 -2.28 8.91 -0.23
N ASP A 40 -2.78 7.92 0.51
CA ASP A 40 -2.03 6.77 0.99
C ASP A 40 -2.58 5.48 0.38
N PHE A 41 -1.69 4.66 -0.16
CA PHE A 41 -2.05 3.35 -0.71
C PHE A 41 -1.07 2.27 -0.30
N ILE A 42 -1.59 1.18 0.26
CA ILE A 42 -0.79 0.07 0.77
C ILE A 42 -1.43 -1.25 0.36
N ILE A 43 -0.61 -2.19 -0.14
CA ILE A 43 -1.01 -3.57 -0.38
C ILE A 43 -0.27 -4.46 0.62
N LEU A 44 -1.04 -5.17 1.44
CA LEU A 44 -0.53 -6.20 2.35
C LEU A 44 -0.88 -7.59 1.82
N ARG A 45 0.05 -8.54 1.97
CA ARG A 45 -0.14 -9.94 1.58
C ARG A 45 0.38 -10.88 2.64
N LYS A 46 -0.41 -11.91 2.94
CA LYS A 46 0.00 -13.09 3.71
C LYS A 46 -0.54 -14.32 3.00
N ASN A 47 0.35 -15.25 2.66
CA ASN A 47 0.04 -16.44 1.86
C ASN A 47 -0.64 -16.08 0.51
N ARG A 48 -1.85 -16.59 0.29
CA ARG A 48 -2.69 -16.32 -0.89
C ARG A 48 -3.71 -15.19 -0.68
N ILE A 49 -3.69 -14.51 0.48
CA ILE A 49 -4.62 -13.43 0.81
C ILE A 49 -3.93 -12.09 0.59
N THR A 50 -4.61 -11.18 -0.10
CA THR A 50 -4.14 -9.83 -0.38
C THR A 50 -5.20 -8.85 0.09
N ILE A 51 -4.80 -7.88 0.91
CA ILE A 51 -5.65 -6.79 1.39
C ILE A 51 -5.09 -5.49 0.86
N LYS A 52 -5.92 -4.72 0.17
CA LYS A 52 -5.55 -3.42 -0.39
C LYS A 52 -6.20 -2.33 0.47
N PHE A 53 -5.39 -1.36 0.86
CA PHE A 53 -5.76 -0.21 1.65
C PHE A 53 -5.55 1.03 0.80
N GLY A 54 -6.58 1.86 0.70
CA GLY A 54 -6.49 3.19 0.13
C GLY A 54 -7.04 4.18 1.14
N TRP A 55 -6.43 5.35 1.24
CA TRP A 55 -6.94 6.45 2.03
C TRP A 55 -6.69 7.76 1.31
N GLU A 56 -7.67 8.65 1.36
CA GLU A 56 -7.58 10.00 0.84
C GLU A 56 -8.27 10.96 1.80
N LEU A 57 -7.76 12.19 1.93
CA LEU A 57 -8.28 13.20 2.86
C LEU A 57 -9.80 13.44 2.69
N TRP A 58 -10.28 13.51 1.45
CA TRP A 58 -11.66 13.89 1.13
C TRP A 58 -12.65 12.73 1.11
N ASN A 59 -12.16 11.50 0.89
CA ASN A 59 -13.00 10.33 0.63
C ASN A 59 -12.92 9.24 1.69
N ASN A 60 -12.23 9.51 2.82
CA ASN A 60 -11.93 8.54 3.87
C ASN A 60 -11.15 7.32 3.35
N GLY A 61 -10.99 6.32 4.22
CA GLY A 61 -10.33 5.06 3.93
C GLY A 61 -11.22 4.05 3.24
N GLU A 62 -10.61 3.23 2.41
CA GLU A 62 -11.21 2.08 1.76
C GLU A 62 -10.32 0.85 1.95
N ILE A 63 -10.96 -0.31 2.09
CA ILE A 63 -10.30 -1.61 2.16
C ILE A 63 -10.93 -2.54 1.12
N LYS A 64 -10.11 -3.15 0.27
CA LYS A 64 -10.54 -4.10 -0.75
C LYS A 64 -9.86 -5.44 -0.57
N THR A 65 -10.67 -6.49 -0.40
CA THR A 65 -10.17 -7.86 -0.21
C THR A 65 -11.22 -8.92 -0.59
N ASN A 66 -10.87 -10.20 -0.43
CA ASN A 66 -11.78 -11.34 -0.54
C ASN A 66 -12.50 -11.59 0.80
N SER A 67 -13.50 -12.48 0.83
CA SER A 67 -14.28 -12.76 2.04
C SER A 67 -13.39 -13.19 3.22
N LYS A 68 -12.39 -14.05 2.97
CA LYS A 68 -11.40 -14.47 3.97
C LYS A 68 -10.60 -13.31 4.57
N GLY A 69 -10.29 -12.30 3.76
CA GLY A 69 -9.61 -11.10 4.23
C GLY A 69 -10.49 -10.28 5.17
N PHE A 70 -11.80 -10.18 4.89
CA PHE A 70 -12.75 -9.54 5.78
C PHE A 70 -12.99 -10.34 7.07
N GLU A 71 -12.99 -11.67 7.01
CA GLU A 71 -13.01 -12.51 8.22
C GLU A 71 -11.80 -12.21 9.13
N ILE A 72 -10.61 -12.08 8.54
CA ILE A 72 -9.40 -11.72 9.30
C ILE A 72 -9.51 -10.31 9.90
N LEU A 73 -10.05 -9.35 9.14
CA LEU A 73 -10.23 -7.98 9.63
C LEU A 73 -11.28 -7.92 10.76
N ASN A 74 -12.37 -8.67 10.65
CA ASN A 74 -13.38 -8.81 11.71
C ASN A 74 -12.78 -9.47 12.97
N SER A 75 -11.85 -10.42 12.81
CA SER A 75 -11.16 -11.03 13.96
C SER A 75 -10.21 -10.07 14.68
N ILE A 76 -9.77 -9.01 14.01
CA ILE A 76 -8.94 -7.94 14.60
C ILE A 76 -9.84 -6.97 15.37
N HIS A 77 -10.91 -6.49 14.72
CA HIS A 77 -11.87 -5.60 15.34
C HIS A 77 -13.28 -6.01 14.92
N ASP A 78 -14.15 -6.15 15.93
CA ASP A 78 -15.57 -6.39 15.70
C ASP A 78 -16.21 -5.09 15.17
N ASN A 79 -16.24 -4.96 13.85
CA ASN A 79 -16.74 -3.78 13.15
C ASN A 79 -17.69 -4.18 12.04
N GLN A 80 -18.75 -3.39 11.88
CA GLN A 80 -19.63 -3.50 10.71
C GLN A 80 -19.04 -2.70 9.56
N PHE A 81 -18.55 -3.41 8.54
CA PHE A 81 -18.08 -2.77 7.32
C PHE A 81 -19.26 -2.33 6.43
N GLU A 82 -19.27 -1.06 6.05
CA GLU A 82 -20.13 -0.58 4.98
C GLU A 82 -19.51 -0.95 3.63
N PHE A 83 -20.24 -1.68 2.78
CA PHE A 83 -19.75 -2.09 1.47
C PHE A 83 -20.30 -1.19 0.37
N GLY A 84 -19.44 -0.71 -0.52
CA GLY A 84 -19.81 0.25 -1.55
C GLY A 84 -18.92 0.22 -2.78
N LYS A 85 -19.18 1.17 -3.70
CA LYS A 85 -18.32 1.39 -4.87
C LYS A 85 -17.03 2.10 -4.44
N PRO A 86 -15.84 1.61 -4.86
CA PRO A 86 -14.57 2.25 -4.51
C PRO A 86 -14.46 3.61 -5.22
N LYS A 87 -14.18 4.65 -4.44
CA LYS A 87 -13.78 5.98 -4.90
C LYS A 87 -12.26 6.10 -4.91
N VAL A 88 -11.61 5.69 -3.82
CA VAL A 88 -10.15 5.78 -3.61
C VAL A 88 -9.42 4.62 -4.27
N LEU A 89 -9.93 3.38 -4.12
CA LEU A 89 -9.34 2.15 -4.68
C LEU A 89 -9.83 1.85 -6.12
N ASN A 90 -10.12 2.89 -6.89
CA ASN A 90 -10.56 2.76 -8.28
C ASN A 90 -9.39 2.40 -9.21
N PHE A 91 -9.70 1.93 -10.43
CA PHE A 91 -8.66 1.47 -11.36
C PHE A 91 -7.73 2.61 -11.83
N LYS A 92 -8.25 3.84 -11.93
CA LYS A 92 -7.46 5.02 -12.34
C LYS A 92 -6.44 5.42 -11.27
N THR A 93 -6.81 5.42 -10.00
CA THR A 93 -5.88 5.72 -8.89
C THR A 93 -4.79 4.66 -8.79
N MET A 94 -5.13 3.37 -8.95
CA MET A 94 -4.12 2.29 -9.02
C MET A 94 -3.18 2.41 -10.23
N LEU A 95 -3.65 3.00 -11.34
CA LEU A 95 -2.83 3.22 -12.54
C LEU A 95 -1.94 4.47 -12.45
N ILE A 96 -2.30 5.47 -11.63
CA ILE A 96 -1.47 6.67 -11.38
C ILE A 96 -0.36 6.36 -10.37
N THR A 97 -0.56 5.42 -9.44
CA THR A 97 0.50 5.01 -8.50
C THR A 97 1.55 4.07 -9.13
N ARG A 98 1.17 3.29 -10.15
CA ARG A 98 2.06 2.37 -10.88
C ARG A 98 3.21 2.98 -11.72
N PRO A 99 3.09 4.14 -12.39
CA PRO A 99 4.15 4.69 -13.25
C PRO A 99 5.25 5.34 -12.41
N VAL A 100 4.91 5.85 -11.22
CA VAL A 100 5.87 6.50 -10.32
C VAL A 100 6.83 5.48 -9.70
N THR A 101 6.38 4.25 -9.44
CA THR A 101 7.25 3.16 -8.98
C THR A 101 8.24 2.71 -10.06
N ILE A 102 7.89 2.80 -11.35
CA ILE A 102 8.82 2.47 -12.45
C ILE A 102 9.88 3.56 -12.60
N PHE A 103 9.51 4.84 -12.49
CA PHE A 103 10.47 5.95 -12.59
C PHE A 103 11.40 6.04 -11.38
N THR A 104 10.92 5.77 -10.16
CA THR A 104 11.78 5.67 -8.97
C THR A 104 12.65 4.41 -9.00
N ARG A 105 12.15 3.27 -9.50
CA ARG A 105 12.96 2.05 -9.64
C ARG A 105 14.02 2.15 -10.75
N LEU A 106 13.74 2.87 -11.85
CA LEU A 106 14.72 3.17 -12.90
C LEU A 106 15.76 4.20 -12.43
N SER A 107 15.37 5.21 -11.65
CA SER A 107 16.31 6.19 -11.10
C SER A 107 17.14 5.65 -9.91
N MET A 108 16.61 4.71 -9.13
CA MET A 108 17.36 3.98 -8.10
C MET A 108 18.27 2.90 -8.69
N ASN A 109 17.89 2.24 -9.80
CA ASN A 109 18.79 1.31 -10.49
C ASN A 109 19.94 2.05 -11.18
N LYS A 110 19.75 3.27 -11.69
CA LYS A 110 20.89 4.08 -12.19
C LYS A 110 21.82 4.51 -11.06
N ARG A 111 21.31 4.89 -9.88
CA ARG A 111 22.17 5.22 -8.73
C ARG A 111 22.92 4.00 -8.17
N LYS A 112 22.27 2.84 -8.03
CA LYS A 112 22.97 1.60 -7.63
C LYS A 112 23.96 1.06 -8.68
N LEU A 113 23.77 1.36 -9.96
CA LEU A 113 24.75 1.03 -11.01
C LEU A 113 25.93 2.00 -11.02
N MET A 114 25.73 3.28 -10.69
CA MET A 114 26.84 4.25 -10.59
C MET A 114 27.60 4.15 -9.27
N ASP A 115 26.95 3.76 -8.17
CA ASP A 115 27.62 3.49 -6.89
C ASP A 115 28.44 2.18 -6.96
N ASN A 116 28.03 1.21 -7.79
CA ASN A 116 28.82 -0.01 -8.05
C ASN A 116 29.88 0.14 -9.15
N PHE A 117 29.93 1.26 -9.88
CA PHE A 117 31.01 1.54 -10.84
C PHE A 117 32.20 2.30 -10.21
N PHE A 118 32.02 2.87 -9.01
CA PHE A 118 33.09 3.53 -8.25
C PHE A 118 33.74 2.66 -7.16
N TYR A 119 33.31 1.42 -6.98
CA TYR A 119 33.90 0.47 -6.00
C TYR A 119 34.59 -0.75 -6.63
N PHE A 120 34.86 -0.73 -7.94
CA PHE A 120 35.63 -1.77 -8.65
C PHE A 120 36.84 -1.20 -9.43
N THR A 121 37.53 -0.20 -8.88
CA THR A 121 38.98 0.00 -9.13
C THR A 121 39.62 0.52 -7.86
N GLY A 122 40.05 -0.39 -6.99
CA GLY A 122 40.61 -0.01 -5.69
C GLY A 122 41.11 -1.20 -4.89
N ASN A 123 41.73 -2.18 -5.55
CA ASN A 123 42.61 -3.10 -4.85
C ASN A 123 43.95 -2.39 -4.62
N LYS A 124 44.38 -2.37 -3.36
CA LYS A 124 45.69 -1.96 -2.86
C LYS A 124 46.82 -2.55 -3.70
N ILE A 125 47.76 -1.68 -4.12
CA ILE A 125 49.17 -1.75 -3.75
C ILE A 125 49.58 -0.34 -3.35
#